data_AF-A0AA36ILL8-F1
#
_entry.id   AF-A0AA36ILL8-F1
#
_cell.length_a   1.000
_cell.length_b   1.000
_cell.length_c   1.000
_cell.angle_alpha   90.00
_cell.angle_beta   90.00
_cell.angle_gamma   90.00
#
_symmetry.space_group_name_H-M   'P 1'
#
loop_
_entity.id
_entity.type
_entity.pdbx_description
1 polymer ?
#
loop_
_entity_poly.entity_id
_entity_poly.type
_entity_poly.pdbx_seq_one_letter_code
_entity_poly.pdbx_strand_id
1 'polypeptide(L)'
;MPNTTYCKEWVTTDEALPLPSQPFLTAYMTVLALVALVLGVTIRSLRPQAVRRLLADAGVAMHKVKKTATEIERKIFHLCGLLVPLTYQLLLTHGVSRGFCVKLCWTITVIGVSCDWLRVHVPFVRDHWPLKSILREKEATTLCGGSWFSLGCTLAIQVFAPVIAMTSILFLVMGDMTAALIGRSFGQSVCSTSALWPTLWTKTPVPRKA
;
A
#
# COMPACT_ATOMS: atom_id res chain seq x y z
N MET A 1 -33.18 -20.41 3.54
CA MET A 1 -31.84 -20.06 4.07
C MET A 1 -31.98 -18.75 4.82
N PRO A 2 -31.68 -18.68 6.12
CA PRO A 2 -31.77 -17.41 6.83
C PRO A 2 -30.72 -16.47 6.25
N ASN A 3 -31.19 -15.31 5.78
CA ASN A 3 -30.42 -14.26 5.16
C ASN A 3 -29.61 -13.54 6.26
N THR A 4 -28.54 -14.17 6.77
CA THR A 4 -27.64 -13.56 7.75
C THR A 4 -26.89 -12.43 7.07
N THR A 5 -27.48 -11.23 7.14
CA THR A 5 -26.84 -10.01 6.69
C THR A 5 -25.72 -9.72 7.69
N TYR A 6 -24.50 -10.20 7.42
CA TYR A 6 -23.31 -10.06 8.28
C TYR A 6 -22.92 -8.61 8.62
N CYS A 7 -23.66 -7.64 8.10
CA CYS A 7 -23.49 -6.23 8.33
C CYS A 7 -24.30 -5.66 9.51
N LYS A 8 -25.28 -6.38 10.07
CA LYS A 8 -26.24 -5.80 11.03
C LYS A 8 -25.80 -5.77 12.49
N GLU A 9 -24.75 -6.48 12.90
CA GLU A 9 -24.42 -6.60 14.33
C GLU A 9 -23.68 -5.39 14.95
N TRP A 10 -23.12 -4.48 14.15
CA TRP A 10 -22.24 -3.41 14.68
C TRP A 10 -22.70 -1.99 14.41
N VAL A 11 -23.85 -1.79 13.77
CA VAL A 11 -24.40 -0.44 13.51
C VAL A 11 -25.70 -0.28 14.27
N THR A 12 -25.60 0.05 15.56
CA THR A 12 -26.69 0.64 16.34
C THR A 12 -26.79 2.11 15.97
N THR A 13 -27.40 2.42 14.83
CA THR A 13 -27.96 3.76 14.60
C THR A 13 -29.22 3.60 13.79
N ASP A 14 -30.34 4.01 14.38
CA ASP A 14 -31.67 4.11 13.79
C ASP A 14 -31.74 5.10 12.59
N GLU A 15 -30.60 5.57 12.10
CA GLU A 15 -30.39 6.53 11.00
C GLU A 15 -29.30 6.02 10.03
N ALA A 16 -29.24 4.72 9.77
CA ALA A 16 -28.27 4.15 8.83
C ALA A 16 -28.81 4.20 7.40
N LEU A 17 -28.21 5.03 6.54
CA LEU A 17 -28.29 4.87 5.08
C LEU A 17 -28.19 3.36 4.75
N PRO A 18 -29.04 2.83 3.84
CA PRO A 18 -29.03 1.42 3.53
C PRO A 18 -27.62 1.00 3.10
N LEU A 19 -27.04 0.05 3.83
CA LEU A 19 -25.71 -0.46 3.49
C LEU A 19 -25.74 -0.99 2.06
N PRO A 20 -24.66 -0.76 1.28
CA PRO A 20 -24.59 -1.19 -0.10
C PRO A 20 -24.89 -2.68 -0.21
N SER A 21 -25.66 -3.05 -1.22
CA SER A 21 -26.04 -4.44 -1.43
C SER A 21 -24.78 -5.29 -1.72
N GLN A 22 -24.81 -6.56 -1.30
CA GLN A 22 -23.75 -7.53 -1.60
C GLN A 22 -23.35 -7.56 -3.10
N PRO A 23 -24.29 -7.62 -4.07
CA PRO A 23 -23.91 -7.62 -5.48
C PRO A 23 -23.26 -6.30 -5.92
N PHE A 24 -23.72 -5.16 -5.39
CA PHE A 24 -23.09 -3.87 -5.69
C PHE A 24 -21.65 -3.81 -5.18
N LEU A 25 -21.41 -4.27 -3.95
CA LEU A 25 -20.06 -4.29 -3.37
C LEU A 25 -19.12 -5.21 -4.14
N THR A 26 -19.59 -6.41 -4.51
CA THR A 26 -18.81 -7.34 -5.35
C THR A 26 -18.53 -6.77 -6.74
N ALA A 27 -19.52 -6.14 -7.38
CA ALA A 27 -19.32 -5.47 -8.67
C ALA A 27 -18.32 -4.32 -8.58
N TYR A 28 -18.40 -3.50 -7.52
CA TYR A 28 -17.47 -2.40 -7.30
C TYR A 28 -16.03 -2.90 -7.10
N MET A 29 -15.82 -3.90 -6.25
CA MET A 29 -14.49 -4.48 -6.01
C MET A 29 -13.91 -5.15 -7.25
N THR A 30 -14.73 -5.85 -8.03
CA THR A 30 -14.29 -6.49 -9.27
C THR A 30 -13.90 -5.47 -10.33
N VAL A 31 -14.71 -4.43 -10.56
CA VAL A 31 -14.38 -3.33 -11.47
C VAL A 31 -13.08 -2.64 -11.04
N LEU A 32 -12.95 -2.32 -9.76
CA LEU A 32 -11.77 -1.63 -9.24
C LEU A 32 -10.49 -2.48 -9.38
N ALA A 33 -10.57 -3.79 -9.11
CA ALA A 33 -9.46 -4.71 -9.32
C ALA A 33 -9.12 -4.89 -10.82
N LEU A 34 -10.12 -4.94 -11.70
CA LEU A 34 -9.92 -5.03 -13.15
C LEU A 34 -9.26 -3.77 -13.71
N VAL A 35 -9.71 -2.58 -13.29
CA VAL A 35 -9.09 -1.31 -13.67
C VAL A 35 -7.63 -1.27 -13.21
N ALA A 36 -7.35 -1.67 -11.96
CA ALA A 36 -5.99 -1.74 -11.44
C ALA A 36 -5.12 -2.74 -12.21
N LEU A 37 -5.67 -3.90 -12.59
CA LEU A 37 -4.96 -4.89 -13.40
C LEU A 37 -4.63 -4.35 -14.79
N VAL A 38 -5.61 -3.76 -15.48
CA VAL A 38 -5.42 -3.16 -16.81
C VAL A 38 -4.39 -2.02 -16.73
N LEU A 39 -4.48 -1.15 -15.73
CA LEU A 39 -3.51 -0.08 -15.51
C LEU A 39 -2.11 -0.64 -15.22
N GLY A 40 -2.01 -1.68 -14.40
CA GLY A 40 -0.75 -2.35 -14.09
C GLY A 40 -0.10 -2.99 -15.32
N VAL A 41 -0.88 -3.71 -16.12
CA VAL A 41 -0.42 -4.36 -17.36
C VAL A 41 -0.01 -3.32 -18.39
N THR A 42 -0.83 -2.29 -18.62
CA THR A 42 -0.51 -1.22 -19.57
C THR A 42 0.77 -0.51 -19.17
N ILE A 43 0.93 -0.07 -17.93
CA ILE A 43 2.17 0.60 -17.50
C ILE A 43 3.37 -0.35 -17.58
N ARG A 44 3.22 -1.63 -17.23
CA ARG A 44 4.31 -2.62 -17.32
C ARG A 44 4.67 -2.99 -18.75
N SER A 45 3.74 -2.86 -19.69
CA SER A 45 3.99 -3.03 -21.12
C SER A 45 4.68 -1.82 -21.77
N LEU A 46 4.62 -0.64 -21.14
CA LEU A 46 5.29 0.55 -21.63
C LEU A 46 6.80 0.44 -21.45
N ARG A 47 7.55 0.92 -22.45
CA ARG A 47 9.01 1.07 -22.33
C ARG A 47 9.32 2.02 -21.16
N PRO A 48 10.35 1.76 -20.33
CA PRO A 48 10.71 2.64 -19.21
C PRO A 48 10.95 4.10 -19.63
N GLN A 49 11.41 4.32 -20.87
CA GLN A 49 11.58 5.65 -21.44
C GLN A 49 10.24 6.36 -21.69
N ALA A 50 9.19 5.63 -22.08
CA ALA A 50 7.86 6.20 -22.30
C ALA A 50 7.24 6.68 -20.98
N VAL A 51 7.36 5.89 -19.90
CA VAL A 51 6.90 6.31 -18.57
C VAL A 51 7.61 7.60 -18.11
N ARG A 52 8.92 7.71 -18.35
CA ARG A 52 9.68 8.92 -18.02
C ARG A 52 9.25 10.13 -18.84
N ARG A 53 8.93 9.95 -20.13
CA ARG A 53 8.39 11.02 -20.99
C ARG A 53 7.03 11.49 -20.50
N LEU A 54 6.10 10.57 -20.23
CA LEU A 54 4.79 10.89 -19.67
C LEU A 54 4.87 11.70 -18.37
N LEU A 55 5.83 11.37 -17.49
CA LEU A 55 6.06 12.14 -16.27
C LEU A 55 6.61 13.54 -16.56
N ALA A 56 7.55 13.68 -17.50
CA ALA A 56 8.06 14.98 -17.89
C ALA A 56 6.95 15.86 -18.51
N ASP A 57 6.13 15.27 -19.39
CA ASP A 57 4.99 15.94 -20.04
C ASP A 57 3.90 16.33 -19.02
N ALA A 58 3.73 15.53 -17.96
CA ALA A 58 2.85 15.84 -16.82
C ALA A 58 3.41 16.93 -15.87
N GLY A 59 4.56 17.53 -16.19
CA GLY A 59 5.16 18.63 -15.41
C GLY A 59 5.99 18.16 -14.21
N VAL A 60 6.38 16.88 -14.14
CA VAL A 60 7.28 16.40 -13.09
C VAL A 60 8.69 16.91 -13.35
N ALA A 61 9.30 17.54 -12.34
CA ALA A 61 10.66 18.07 -12.44
C ALA A 61 11.66 16.99 -12.89
N MET A 62 12.51 17.29 -13.88
CA MET A 62 13.40 16.32 -14.54
C MET A 62 14.29 15.52 -13.57
N HIS A 63 14.77 16.15 -12.50
CA HIS A 63 15.58 15.48 -11.48
C HIS A 63 14.78 14.45 -10.64
N LYS A 64 13.45 14.55 -10.59
CA LYS A 64 12.55 13.63 -9.88
C LYS A 64 12.02 12.49 -10.75
N VAL A 65 11.95 12.67 -12.06
CA VAL A 65 11.34 11.73 -13.02
C VAL A 65 11.83 10.29 -12.82
N LYS A 66 13.15 10.06 -12.72
CA LYS A 66 13.70 8.70 -12.51
C LYS A 66 13.20 8.06 -11.22
N LYS A 67 13.20 8.82 -10.12
CA LYS A 67 12.77 8.35 -8.80
C LYS A 67 11.27 8.08 -8.76
N THR A 68 10.47 8.95 -9.38
CA THR A 68 9.03 8.78 -9.50
C THR A 68 8.67 7.56 -10.34
N ALA A 69 9.38 7.30 -11.44
CA ALA A 69 9.15 6.12 -12.28
C ALA A 69 9.40 4.80 -11.50
N THR A 70 10.46 4.73 -10.69
CA THR A 70 10.70 3.56 -9.81
C THR A 70 9.63 3.42 -8.72
N GLU A 71 9.10 4.53 -8.21
CA GLU A 71 8.00 4.48 -7.24
C GLU A 71 6.70 3.99 -7.90
N ILE A 72 6.40 4.39 -9.14
CA ILE A 72 5.26 3.87 -9.91
C ILE A 72 5.34 2.34 -10.04
N GLU A 73 6.49 1.81 -10.41
CA GLU A 73 6.67 0.35 -10.56
C GLU A 73 6.35 -0.40 -9.25
N ARG A 74 6.80 0.13 -8.11
CA ARG A 74 6.49 -0.44 -6.80
C ARG A 74 5.00 -0.33 -6.46
N LYS A 75 4.36 0.80 -6.77
CA LYS A 75 2.94 1.02 -6.47
C LYS A 75 2.01 0.20 -7.37
N ILE A 76 2.44 -0.16 -8.58
CA ILE A 76 1.74 -1.14 -9.41
C ILE A 76 1.72 -2.51 -8.72
N PHE A 77 2.84 -2.93 -8.11
CA PHE A 77 2.83 -4.15 -7.30
C PHE A 77 1.95 -4.00 -6.05
N HIS A 78 1.94 -2.81 -5.43
CA HIS A 78 1.06 -2.52 -4.30
C HIS A 78 -0.43 -2.62 -4.64
N LEU A 79 -0.83 -2.31 -5.89
CA LEU A 79 -2.22 -2.47 -6.35
C LEU A 79 -2.71 -3.93 -6.31
N CYS A 80 -1.82 -4.93 -6.32
CA CYS A 80 -2.21 -6.32 -6.03
C CYS A 80 -2.89 -6.47 -4.66
N GLY A 81 -2.67 -5.52 -3.74
CA GLY A 81 -3.36 -5.43 -2.46
C GLY A 81 -4.89 -5.31 -2.58
N LEU A 82 -5.42 -4.84 -3.73
CA LEU A 82 -6.86 -4.82 -4.02
C LEU A 82 -7.47 -6.22 -4.13
N LEU A 83 -6.64 -7.25 -4.36
CA LEU A 83 -7.10 -8.64 -4.32
C LEU A 83 -7.52 -9.07 -2.92
N VAL A 84 -7.00 -8.45 -1.85
CA VAL A 84 -7.36 -8.79 -0.47
C VAL A 84 -8.84 -8.49 -0.18
N PRO A 85 -9.37 -7.25 -0.34
CA PRO A 85 -10.78 -6.99 -0.11
C PRO A 85 -11.68 -7.70 -1.14
N LEU A 86 -11.23 -7.87 -2.39
CA LEU A 86 -11.98 -8.61 -3.39
C LEU A 86 -12.15 -10.09 -3.01
N THR A 87 -11.07 -10.79 -2.70
CA THR A 87 -11.12 -12.21 -2.32
C THR A 87 -11.91 -12.40 -1.03
N TYR A 88 -11.76 -11.49 -0.05
CA TYR A 88 -12.57 -11.53 1.16
C TYR A 88 -14.07 -11.40 0.87
N GLN A 89 -14.46 -10.45 0.00
CA GLN A 89 -15.86 -10.29 -0.42
C GLN A 89 -16.40 -11.53 -1.15
N LEU A 90 -15.61 -12.11 -2.05
CA LEU A 90 -16.00 -13.33 -2.79
C LEU A 90 -16.18 -14.51 -1.84
N LEU A 91 -15.24 -14.74 -0.92
CA LEU A 91 -15.35 -15.82 0.07
C LEU A 91 -16.62 -15.69 0.90
N LEU A 92 -16.91 -14.49 1.42
CA LEU A 92 -18.14 -14.24 2.17
C LEU A 92 -19.41 -14.44 1.32
N THR A 93 -19.39 -14.01 0.06
CA THR A 93 -20.52 -14.17 -0.88
C THR A 93 -20.79 -15.66 -1.17
N HIS A 94 -19.75 -16.48 -1.22
CA HIS A 94 -19.85 -17.94 -1.39
C HIS A 94 -20.15 -18.71 -0.10
N GLY A 95 -20.46 -18.01 1.00
CA GLY A 95 -20.85 -18.63 2.28
C GLY A 95 -19.68 -19.11 3.14
N VAL A 96 -18.44 -18.73 2.82
CA VAL A 96 -17.28 -19.03 3.67
C VAL A 96 -17.37 -18.19 4.95
N SER A 97 -17.15 -18.84 6.10
CA SER A 97 -17.24 -18.15 7.38
C SER A 97 -16.15 -17.09 7.54
N ARG A 98 -16.48 -15.98 8.22
CA ARG A 98 -15.50 -14.94 8.59
C ARG A 98 -14.32 -15.53 9.39
N GLY A 99 -14.60 -16.47 10.30
CA GLY A 99 -13.56 -17.14 11.08
C GLY A 99 -12.56 -17.92 10.21
N PHE A 100 -13.01 -18.53 9.11
CA PHE A 100 -12.11 -19.15 8.15
C PHE A 100 -11.26 -18.11 7.42
N CYS A 101 -11.86 -17.01 6.96
CA CYS A 101 -11.15 -15.92 6.29
C CYS A 101 -10.05 -15.33 7.18
N VAL A 102 -10.36 -15.08 8.46
CA VAL A 102 -9.40 -14.60 9.46
C VAL A 102 -8.23 -15.58 9.62
N LYS A 103 -8.52 -16.88 9.77
CA LYS A 103 -7.48 -17.91 9.87
C LYS A 103 -6.59 -17.92 8.62
N LEU A 104 -7.19 -17.85 7.44
CA LEU A 104 -6.46 -17.78 6.18
C LEU A 104 -5.55 -16.55 6.10
N CYS A 105 -6.04 -15.36 6.48
CA CYS A 105 -5.23 -14.13 6.52
C CYS A 105 -4.04 -14.25 7.48
N TRP A 106 -4.26 -14.81 8.68
CA TRP A 106 -3.18 -15.09 9.62
C TRP A 106 -2.17 -16.08 9.06
N THR A 107 -2.60 -17.17 8.43
CA THR A 107 -1.69 -18.14 7.79
C THR A 107 -0.83 -17.46 6.72
N ILE A 108 -1.43 -16.68 5.82
CA ILE A 108 -0.70 -15.94 4.78
C ILE A 108 0.29 -14.95 5.40
N THR A 109 -0.14 -14.21 6.43
CA THR A 109 0.70 -13.20 7.09
C THR A 109 1.88 -13.83 7.81
N VAL A 110 1.65 -14.89 8.60
CA VAL A 110 2.73 -15.59 9.30
C VAL A 110 3.74 -16.14 8.29
N ILE A 111 3.29 -16.84 7.25
CA ILE A 111 4.19 -17.36 6.22
C ILE A 111 4.98 -16.22 5.56
N GLY A 112 4.30 -15.16 5.11
CA GLY A 112 4.94 -14.03 4.43
C GLY A 112 5.97 -13.31 5.30
N VAL A 113 5.61 -13.00 6.54
CA VAL A 113 6.50 -12.35 7.52
C VAL A 113 7.67 -13.26 7.88
N SER A 114 7.45 -14.57 8.05
CA SER A 114 8.52 -15.53 8.29
C SER A 114 9.50 -15.63 7.12
N CYS A 115 9.01 -15.66 5.87
CA CYS A 115 9.87 -15.64 4.68
C CYS A 115 10.68 -14.34 4.60
N ASP A 116 10.07 -13.19 4.89
CA ASP A 116 10.76 -11.89 4.89
C ASP A 116 11.76 -11.76 6.05
N TRP A 117 11.43 -12.31 7.22
CA TRP A 117 12.35 -12.39 8.35
C TRP A 117 13.57 -13.25 8.01
N LEU A 118 13.36 -14.40 7.35
CA LEU A 118 14.44 -15.26 6.89
C LEU A 118 15.33 -14.55 5.87
N ARG A 119 14.73 -13.79 4.94
CA ARG A 119 15.46 -12.94 3.99
C ARG A 119 16.35 -11.91 4.68
N VAL A 120 15.89 -11.31 5.78
CA VAL A 120 16.68 -10.31 6.52
C VAL A 120 17.88 -10.93 7.24
N HIS A 121 17.73 -12.12 7.82
CA HIS A 121 18.74 -12.73 8.69
C HIS A 121 19.66 -13.74 8.00
N VAL A 122 19.23 -14.34 6.89
CA VAL A 122 19.98 -15.38 6.18
C VAL A 122 20.51 -14.85 4.85
N PRO A 123 21.85 -14.67 4.69
CA PRO A 123 22.45 -14.13 3.48
C PRO A 123 22.08 -14.90 2.21
N PHE A 124 22.04 -16.24 2.29
CA PHE A 124 21.65 -17.10 1.17
C PHE A 124 20.25 -16.78 0.65
N VAL A 125 19.28 -16.56 1.54
CA VAL A 125 17.89 -16.25 1.17
C VAL A 125 17.78 -14.83 0.64
N ARG A 126 18.54 -13.88 1.20
CA ARG A 126 18.63 -12.51 0.70
C ARG A 126 19.14 -12.44 -0.73
N ASP A 127 20.16 -13.23 -1.05
CA ASP A 127 20.83 -13.17 -2.35
C ASP A 127 19.99 -13.80 -3.46
N HIS A 128 19.23 -14.86 -3.14
CA HIS A 128 18.33 -15.57 -4.06
C HIS A 128 16.86 -15.14 -3.94
N TRP A 129 16.58 -13.98 -3.34
CA TRP A 129 15.20 -13.53 -3.14
C TRP A 129 14.50 -13.23 -4.49
N PRO A 130 13.34 -13.86 -4.79
CA PRO A 130 12.71 -13.75 -6.11
C PRO A 130 12.22 -12.32 -6.42
N LEU A 131 11.90 -11.53 -5.41
CA LEU A 131 11.37 -10.18 -5.55
C LEU A 131 12.42 -9.09 -5.29
N LYS A 132 13.72 -9.42 -5.40
CA LYS A 132 14.83 -8.50 -5.07
C LYS A 132 14.77 -7.19 -5.86
N SER A 133 14.28 -7.22 -7.10
CA SER A 133 14.12 -6.04 -7.96
C SER A 133 13.07 -5.03 -7.45
N ILE A 134 12.09 -5.48 -6.66
CA ILE A 134 11.00 -4.65 -6.15
C ILE A 134 11.36 -4.04 -4.79
N LEU A 135 12.32 -4.59 -4.03
CA LEU A 135 12.69 -4.07 -2.71
C LEU A 135 13.31 -2.67 -2.77
N ARG A 136 13.11 -1.84 -1.74
CA ARG A 136 13.93 -0.61 -1.59
C ARG A 136 15.33 -1.00 -1.14
N GLU A 137 16.33 -0.19 -1.48
CA GLU A 137 17.71 -0.36 -0.99
C GLU A 137 17.75 -0.46 0.55
N LYS A 138 16.93 0.34 1.25
CA LYS A 138 16.80 0.32 2.71
C LYS A 138 16.08 -0.93 3.27
N GLU A 139 15.29 -1.60 2.44
CA GLU A 139 14.57 -2.83 2.80
C GLU A 139 15.45 -4.07 2.65
N ALA A 140 16.68 -3.96 2.14
CA ALA A 140 17.59 -5.11 2.00
C ALA A 140 17.94 -5.76 3.35
N THR A 141 17.94 -4.98 4.44
CA THR A 141 18.33 -5.41 5.80
C THR A 141 17.21 -5.25 6.83
N THR A 142 16.01 -4.86 6.41
CA THR A 142 14.84 -4.65 7.28
C THR A 142 13.62 -5.31 6.68
N LEU A 143 12.58 -5.57 7.48
CA LEU A 143 11.32 -6.11 6.97
C LEU A 143 10.73 -5.18 5.90
N CYS A 144 10.31 -5.77 4.79
CA CYS A 144 9.78 -5.03 3.66
C CYS A 144 8.37 -4.50 3.96
N GLY A 145 7.93 -3.50 3.18
CA GLY A 145 6.57 -2.96 3.30
C GLY A 145 5.47 -4.01 3.12
N GLY A 146 5.73 -5.11 2.39
CA GLY A 146 4.78 -6.21 2.20
C GLY A 146 4.41 -6.92 3.51
N SER A 147 5.38 -7.10 4.42
CA SER A 147 5.16 -7.70 5.74
C SER A 147 4.26 -6.84 6.64
N TRP A 148 4.48 -5.52 6.62
CA TRP A 148 3.64 -4.58 7.35
C TRP A 148 2.25 -4.43 6.73
N PHE A 149 2.17 -4.49 5.39
CA PHE A 149 0.92 -4.46 4.65
C PHE A 149 0.04 -5.69 4.95
N SER A 150 0.61 -6.90 4.91
CA SER A 150 -0.14 -8.13 5.20
C SER A 150 -0.62 -8.17 6.65
N LEU A 151 0.21 -7.73 7.59
CA LEU A 151 -0.17 -7.59 8.99
C LEU A 151 -1.31 -6.58 9.18
N GLY A 152 -1.23 -5.41 8.56
CA GLY A 152 -2.28 -4.39 8.61
C GLY A 152 -3.61 -4.88 8.06
N CYS A 153 -3.60 -5.59 6.92
CA CYS A 153 -4.80 -6.20 6.35
C CYS A 153 -5.41 -7.26 7.27
N THR A 154 -4.57 -8.12 7.85
CA THR A 154 -5.02 -9.18 8.76
C THR A 154 -5.64 -8.62 10.02
N LEU A 155 -5.03 -7.60 10.62
CA LEU A 155 -5.60 -6.90 11.77
C LEU A 155 -6.93 -6.23 11.41
N ALA A 156 -7.03 -5.61 10.24
CA ALA A 156 -8.27 -4.99 9.79
C ALA A 156 -9.42 -6.03 9.68
N ILE A 157 -9.17 -7.18 9.07
CA ILE A 157 -10.14 -8.26 8.89
C ILE A 157 -10.51 -8.92 10.24
N GLN A 158 -9.54 -9.07 11.14
CA GLN A 158 -9.72 -9.65 12.46
C GLN A 158 -10.59 -8.78 13.37
N VAL A 159 -10.33 -7.47 13.40
CA VAL A 159 -10.92 -6.55 14.38
C VAL A 159 -12.25 -5.98 13.90
N PHE A 160 -12.35 -5.60 12.62
CA PHE A 160 -13.49 -4.85 12.12
C PHE A 160 -14.53 -5.69 11.37
N ALA A 161 -15.75 -5.16 11.30
CA ALA A 161 -16.80 -5.70 10.44
C ALA A 161 -16.36 -5.72 8.96
N PRO A 162 -16.86 -6.66 8.12
CA PRO A 162 -16.35 -6.85 6.77
C PRO A 162 -16.28 -5.59 5.91
N VAL A 163 -17.34 -4.77 5.94
CA VAL A 163 -17.39 -3.51 5.18
C VAL A 163 -16.29 -2.54 5.62
N ILE A 164 -16.13 -2.34 6.93
CA ILE A 164 -15.11 -1.44 7.49
C ILE A 164 -13.69 -1.96 7.19
N ALA A 165 -13.48 -3.27 7.31
CA ALA A 165 -12.20 -3.89 6.97
C ALA A 165 -11.84 -3.67 5.50
N MET A 166 -12.79 -3.92 4.59
CA MET A 166 -12.60 -3.72 3.16
C MET A 166 -12.35 -2.26 2.80
N THR A 167 -13.13 -1.31 3.35
CA THR A 167 -12.92 0.12 3.09
C THR A 167 -11.58 0.60 3.62
N SER A 168 -11.15 0.10 4.79
CA SER A 168 -9.83 0.44 5.35
C SER A 168 -8.69 -0.06 4.46
N ILE A 169 -8.79 -1.29 3.95
CA ILE A 169 -7.77 -1.84 3.04
C ILE A 169 -7.78 -1.11 1.69
N LEU A 170 -8.96 -0.80 1.14
CA LEU A 170 -9.07 0.02 -0.07
C LEU A 170 -8.42 1.40 0.12
N PHE A 171 -8.70 2.06 1.23
CA PHE A 171 -8.12 3.36 1.56
C PHE A 171 -6.61 3.26 1.73
N LEU A 172 -6.11 2.21 2.39
CA LEU A 172 -4.68 1.95 2.49
C LEU A 172 -4.05 1.84 1.10
N VAL A 173 -4.60 1.00 0.22
CA VAL A 173 -4.00 0.74 -1.11
C VAL A 173 -4.06 1.95 -2.03
N MET A 174 -5.25 2.55 -2.17
CA MET A 174 -5.47 3.68 -3.06
C MET A 174 -4.85 4.98 -2.50
N GLY A 175 -4.98 5.19 -1.20
CA GLY A 175 -4.46 6.36 -0.51
C GLY A 175 -2.93 6.38 -0.49
N ASP A 176 -2.28 5.28 -0.14
CA ASP A 176 -0.81 5.17 -0.14
C ASP A 176 -0.24 5.29 -1.56
N MET A 177 -0.90 4.72 -2.57
CA MET A 177 -0.54 4.93 -3.97
C MET A 177 -0.63 6.41 -4.34
N THR A 178 -1.77 7.04 -4.09
CA THR A 178 -2.02 8.45 -4.47
C THR A 178 -1.03 9.38 -3.77
N ALA A 179 -0.83 9.20 -2.45
CA ALA A 179 0.12 9.96 -1.66
C ALA A 179 1.56 9.83 -2.18
N ALA A 180 1.97 8.62 -2.57
CA ALA A 180 3.31 8.41 -3.12
C ALA A 180 3.45 9.00 -4.52
N LEU A 181 2.48 8.81 -5.42
CA LEU A 181 2.56 9.30 -6.79
C LEU A 181 2.57 10.83 -6.83
N ILE A 182 1.61 11.47 -6.16
CA ILE A 182 1.52 12.94 -6.13
C ILE A 182 2.67 13.51 -5.30
N GLY A 183 2.92 12.95 -4.11
CA GLY A 183 3.95 13.44 -3.19
C GLY A 183 5.37 13.32 -3.76
N ARG A 184 5.70 12.26 -4.51
CA ARG A 184 7.01 12.13 -5.16
C ARG A 184 7.14 12.98 -6.42
N SER A 185 6.05 13.15 -7.16
CA SER A 185 6.04 13.93 -8.41
C SER A 185 6.16 15.43 -8.14
N PHE A 186 5.32 15.96 -7.25
CA PHE A 186 5.13 17.39 -7.08
C PHE A 186 5.52 17.89 -5.69
N GLY A 187 5.60 17.01 -4.69
CA GLY A 187 5.97 17.38 -3.33
C GLY A 187 7.38 18.00 -3.27
N GLN A 188 7.53 19.06 -2.49
CA GLN A 188 8.83 19.63 -2.18
C GLN A 188 9.58 18.68 -1.22
N SER A 189 10.90 18.58 -1.38
CA SER A 189 11.71 18.00 -0.32
C SER A 189 11.51 18.88 0.90
N VAL A 190 10.86 18.38 1.95
CA VAL A 190 10.86 19.05 3.25
C VAL A 190 12.33 19.29 3.56
N CYS A 191 12.72 20.56 3.58
CA CYS A 191 14.09 20.96 3.83
C CYS A 191 14.48 20.30 5.15
N SER A 192 15.46 19.39 5.12
CA SER A 192 15.94 18.75 6.35
C SER A 192 16.47 19.87 7.24
N THR A 193 15.76 20.17 8.31
CA THR A 193 16.16 21.19 9.31
C THR A 193 17.54 20.88 9.91
N SER A 194 18.06 19.66 9.73
CA SER A 194 19.44 19.29 10.05
C SER A 194 20.51 20.11 9.30
N ALA A 195 20.19 20.70 8.14
CA ALA A 195 21.11 21.56 7.40
C ALA A 195 21.10 23.03 7.89
N LEU A 196 20.05 23.44 8.60
CA LEU A 196 19.88 24.79 9.16
C LEU A 196 20.30 24.89 10.63
N TRP A 197 20.33 23.76 11.34
CA TRP A 197 20.65 23.71 12.77
C TRP A 197 22.08 24.20 13.13
N PRO A 198 23.16 23.88 12.36
CA PRO A 198 24.51 24.32 12.72
C PRO A 198 24.81 25.80 12.39
N THR A 199 24.07 26.41 11.47
CA THR A 199 24.38 27.74 10.92
C THR A 199 23.74 28.90 11.68
N LEU A 200 22.73 28.61 12.52
CA LEU A 200 22.03 29.62 13.34
C LEU A 200 22.72 29.96 14.67
N TRP A 201 23.63 29.11 15.16
CA TRP A 201 24.28 29.29 16.47
C TRP A 201 25.78 29.63 16.42
N THR A 202 26.41 29.63 15.24
CA THR A 202 27.85 29.89 15.09
C THR A 202 28.21 31.34 14.74
N LYS A 203 27.23 32.24 14.66
CA LYS A 203 27.47 33.68 14.47
C LYS A 203 27.25 34.49 15.75
N THR A 204 28.00 34.18 16.81
CA THR A 204 28.28 35.20 17.82
C THR A 204 29.45 36.04 17.29
N PRO A 205 29.29 37.36 17.08
CA PRO A 205 30.40 38.22 16.70
C PRO A 205 31.38 38.29 17.88
N VAL A 206 32.59 37.73 17.70
CA VAL A 206 33.70 37.95 18.61
C VAL A 206 34.04 39.46 18.56
N PRO A 207 34.00 40.20 19.68
CA PRO A 207 34.38 41.60 19.69
C PRO A 207 35.88 41.69 19.37
N ARG A 208 36.23 42.46 18.32
CA ARG A 208 37.62 42.90 18.12
C ARG A 208 37.99 43.77 19.31
N LYS A 209 38.90 43.27 20.15
CA LYS A 209 39.62 44.13 21.08
C LYS A 209 40.51 45.07 20.26
N ALA A 210 40.35 46.36 20.52
CA ALA A 210 41.18 47.44 20.01
C ALA A 210 42.61 47.33 20.56
#